data_AF-A0A931H985-F1
#
_entry.id   AF-A0A931H985-F1
#
_cell.length_a   1.000
_cell.length_b   1.000
_cell.length_c   1.000
_cell.angle_alpha   90.00
_cell.angle_beta   90.00
_cell.angle_gamma   90.00
#
_symmetry.space_group_name_H-M   'P 1'
#
loop_
_entity.id
_entity.type
_entity.pdbx_description
1 polymer ?
#
loop_
_entity_poly.entity_id
_entity_poly.type
_entity_poly.pdbx_seq_one_letter_code
_entity_poly.pdbx_strand_id
1 'polypeptide(L)'
;MAQGVGRRERRAPGLPIRQPSRRLRYLVVLVLAVVAGLLAWNWSDMRGRTRIGASYAARIGCVCRYVSNRGLDACEADLALAPLPGLAGMVSLSEDAETRSVSAGLPLLGRQSARFTPEEGCQLDAWDE
;
A
#
# COMPACT_ATOMS: atom_id res chain seq x y z
N MET A 1 -9.74 64.72 39.34
CA MET A 1 -9.38 64.37 37.95
C MET A 1 -8.24 63.37 37.97
N ALA A 2 -8.44 62.16 37.40
CA ALA A 2 -7.45 61.17 36.90
C ALA A 2 -8.18 59.80 36.86
N GLN A 3 -8.78 59.38 35.73
CA GLN A 3 -8.15 58.63 34.62
C GLN A 3 -7.42 57.37 35.14
N GLY A 4 -7.69 56.12 34.77
CA GLY A 4 -8.42 55.49 33.67
C GLY A 4 -7.74 54.11 33.50
N VAL A 5 -8.36 53.02 33.97
CA VAL A 5 -7.72 51.70 34.05
C VAL A 5 -7.89 50.95 32.73
N GLY A 6 -6.82 50.93 31.92
CA GLY A 6 -6.74 50.22 30.65
C GLY A 6 -6.69 48.70 30.80
N ARG A 7 -7.63 48.03 30.13
CA ARG A 7 -7.77 46.57 30.01
C ARG A 7 -6.65 46.02 29.11
N ARG A 8 -5.66 45.30 29.68
CA ARG A 8 -4.63 44.58 28.90
C ARG A 8 -5.17 43.22 28.45
N GLU A 9 -5.51 43.12 27.17
CA GLU A 9 -5.71 41.86 26.46
C GLU A 9 -4.37 41.09 26.42
N ARG A 10 -4.29 39.95 27.12
CA ARG A 10 -3.15 39.03 27.01
C ARG A 10 -3.32 38.19 25.75
N ARG A 11 -2.66 38.58 24.66
CA ARG A 11 -2.42 37.68 23.51
C ARG A 11 -1.52 36.53 23.96
N ALA A 12 -1.94 35.29 23.72
CA ALA A 12 -1.13 34.11 23.96
C ALA A 12 0.16 34.17 23.10
N PRO A 13 1.34 33.80 23.63
CA PRO A 13 2.56 33.73 22.84
C PRO A 13 2.43 32.60 21.82
N GLY A 14 2.60 32.91 20.54
CA GLY A 14 2.68 31.91 19.48
C GLY A 14 3.86 30.96 19.74
N LEU A 15 3.62 29.66 19.59
CA LEU A 15 4.67 28.64 19.70
C LEU A 15 5.76 28.91 18.65
N PRO A 16 7.05 28.98 19.03
CA PRO A 16 8.13 29.19 18.07
C PRO A 16 8.28 27.96 17.19
N ILE A 17 8.03 28.11 15.88
CA ILE A 17 8.41 27.13 14.88
C ILE A 17 9.94 27.13 14.81
N ARG A 18 10.58 26.14 15.45
CA ARG A 18 12.04 25.98 15.46
C ARG A 18 12.52 25.77 14.02
N GLN A 19 13.11 26.80 13.42
CA GLN A 19 13.68 26.69 12.08
C GLN A 19 14.80 25.65 12.10
N PRO A 20 14.71 24.56 11.30
CA PRO A 20 15.75 23.56 11.25
C PRO A 20 17.03 24.20 10.68
N SER A 21 18.16 23.96 11.34
CA SER A 21 19.45 24.49 10.90
C SER A 21 19.75 24.02 9.47
N ARG A 22 20.39 24.89 8.67
CA ARG A 22 20.71 24.60 7.26
C ARG A 22 21.44 23.25 7.07
N ARG A 23 22.24 22.84 8.07
CA ARG A 23 22.92 21.53 8.12
C ARG A 23 21.96 20.36 8.29
N LEU A 24 20.96 20.48 9.18
CA LEU A 24 19.94 19.44 9.36
C LEU A 24 19.16 19.23 8.06
N ARG A 25 18.82 20.31 7.35
CA ARG A 25 18.14 20.22 6.04
C ARG A 25 18.99 19.47 5.02
N TYR A 26 20.28 19.76 4.90
CA TYR A 26 21.16 19.03 3.97
C TYR A 26 21.33 17.56 4.36
N LEU A 27 21.44 17.25 5.66
CA LEU A 27 21.49 15.86 6.12
C LEU A 27 20.21 15.10 5.77
N VAL A 28 19.03 15.69 5.99
CA VAL A 28 17.74 15.08 5.61
C VAL A 28 17.68 14.83 4.10
N VAL A 29 18.10 15.81 3.29
CA VAL A 29 18.13 15.64 1.82
C VAL A 29 19.08 14.52 1.40
N LEU A 30 20.27 14.43 2.01
CA LEU A 30 21.24 13.38 1.71
C LEU A 30 20.70 11.99 2.08
N VAL A 31 20.07 11.86 3.25
CA VAL A 31 19.43 10.60 3.68
C VAL A 31 18.33 10.20 2.70
N LEU A 32 17.46 11.13 2.31
CA LEU A 32 16.39 10.86 1.34
C LEU A 32 16.96 10.43 -0.03
N ALA A 33 18.03 11.07 -0.50
CA ALA A 33 18.67 10.70 -1.76
C ALA A 33 19.27 9.28 -1.71
N VAL A 34 19.92 8.92 -0.60
CA VAL A 34 20.45 7.56 -0.40
C VAL A 34 19.34 6.52 -0.36
N VAL A 35 18.27 6.78 0.40
CA VAL A 35 17.11 5.88 0.47
C VAL A 35 16.45 5.71 -0.90
N ALA A 36 16.27 6.80 -1.64
CA ALA A 36 15.73 6.76 -3.00
C ALA A 36 16.63 5.96 -3.95
N GLY A 37 17.95 6.13 -3.86
CA GLY A 37 18.93 5.36 -4.67
C GLY A 37 18.86 3.87 -4.38
N LEU A 38 18.78 3.47 -3.10
CA LEU A 38 18.65 2.06 -2.71
C LEU A 38 17.32 1.45 -3.18
N LEU A 39 16.22 2.20 -3.06
CA LEU A 39 14.90 1.76 -3.56
C LEU A 39 14.90 1.58 -5.07
N ALA A 40 15.49 2.51 -5.81
CA ALA A 40 15.59 2.43 -7.27
C ALA A 40 16.43 1.22 -7.71
N TRP A 41 17.54 0.93 -7.01
CA TRP A 41 18.39 -0.22 -7.29
C TRP A 41 17.66 -1.55 -7.07
N ASN A 42 16.90 -1.66 -5.98
CA ASN A 42 16.19 -2.89 -5.62
C ASN A 42 14.78 -2.99 -6.23
N TRP A 43 14.38 -2.02 -7.05
CA TRP A 43 13.01 -1.87 -7.52
C TRP A 43 12.53 -3.09 -8.31
N SER A 44 13.34 -3.57 -9.27
CA SER A 44 12.99 -4.70 -10.13
C SER A 44 12.75 -5.99 -9.33
N ASP A 45 13.63 -6.28 -8.38
CA ASP A 45 13.55 -7.43 -7.48
C ASP A 45 12.32 -7.36 -6.57
N MET A 46 12.01 -6.18 -6.02
CA MET A 46 10.78 -5.96 -5.24
C MET A 46 9.51 -6.17 -6.07
N ARG A 47 9.48 -5.66 -7.31
CA ARG A 47 8.35 -5.89 -8.24
C ARG A 47 8.21 -7.37 -8.60
N GLY A 48 9.31 -8.06 -8.87
CA GLY A 48 9.31 -9.50 -9.18
C GLY A 48 8.73 -10.33 -8.05
N ARG A 49 9.17 -10.11 -6.80
CA ARG A 49 8.57 -10.77 -5.64
C ARG A 49 7.09 -10.44 -5.48
N THR A 50 6.73 -9.16 -5.57
CA THR A 50 5.34 -8.72 -5.45
C THR A 50 4.46 -9.36 -6.52
N ARG A 51 4.97 -9.51 -7.75
CA ARG A 51 4.26 -10.19 -8.83
C ARG A 51 3.93 -11.64 -8.49
N ILE A 52 4.91 -12.38 -7.97
CA ILE A 52 4.71 -13.78 -7.55
C ILE A 52 3.66 -13.86 -6.44
N GLY A 53 3.80 -13.03 -5.39
CA GLY A 53 2.84 -13.00 -4.28
C GLY A 53 1.44 -12.60 -4.74
N ALA A 54 1.35 -11.58 -5.59
CA ALA A 54 0.10 -11.07 -6.15
C ALA A 54 -0.60 -12.12 -7.04
N SER A 55 0.13 -12.83 -7.91
CA SER A 55 -0.45 -13.90 -8.72
C SER A 55 -0.98 -15.04 -7.85
N TYR A 56 -0.22 -15.45 -6.82
CA TYR A 56 -0.70 -16.47 -5.89
C TYR A 56 -1.98 -16.01 -5.17
N ALA A 57 -1.96 -14.81 -4.59
CA ALA A 57 -3.09 -14.24 -3.88
C ALA A 57 -4.33 -14.06 -4.78
N ALA A 58 -4.17 -13.59 -6.01
CA ALA A 58 -5.26 -13.41 -6.97
C ALA A 58 -5.93 -14.75 -7.30
N ARG A 59 -5.14 -15.79 -7.58
CA ARG A 59 -5.67 -17.11 -7.90
C ARG A 59 -6.39 -17.74 -6.71
N ILE A 60 -5.78 -17.73 -5.52
CA ILE A 60 -6.40 -18.29 -4.32
C ILE A 60 -7.64 -17.49 -3.92
N GLY A 61 -7.60 -16.16 -4.00
CA GLY A 61 -8.75 -15.30 -3.77
C GLY A 61 -9.91 -15.62 -4.73
N CYS A 62 -9.63 -15.79 -6.02
CA CYS A 62 -10.61 -16.22 -7.01
C CYS A 62 -11.23 -17.58 -6.65
N VAL A 63 -10.41 -18.58 -6.32
CA VAL A 63 -10.91 -19.93 -5.96
C VAL A 63 -11.77 -19.85 -4.71
N CYS A 64 -11.31 -19.17 -3.68
CA CYS A 64 -12.02 -19.00 -2.42
C CYS A 64 -13.40 -18.33 -2.63
N ARG A 65 -13.45 -17.33 -3.51
CA ARG A 65 -14.68 -16.58 -3.81
C ARG A 65 -15.67 -17.33 -4.70
N TYR A 66 -15.21 -17.89 -5.82
CA TYR A 66 -16.08 -18.46 -6.87
C TYR A 66 -16.25 -19.98 -6.79
N VAL A 67 -15.24 -20.71 -6.31
CA VAL A 67 -15.29 -22.18 -6.19
C VAL A 67 -15.75 -22.58 -4.79
N SER A 68 -15.17 -21.97 -3.74
CA SER A 68 -15.55 -22.27 -2.35
C SER A 68 -16.74 -21.44 -1.85
N ASN A 69 -17.22 -20.49 -2.66
CA ASN A 69 -18.36 -19.62 -2.34
C ASN A 69 -18.23 -18.92 -0.97
N ARG A 70 -17.00 -18.54 -0.58
CA ARG A 70 -16.70 -17.76 0.64
C ARG A 70 -16.68 -16.27 0.31
N GLY A 71 -16.95 -15.43 1.31
CA GLY A 71 -16.80 -13.97 1.17
C GLY A 71 -15.34 -13.58 0.97
N LEU A 72 -15.09 -12.59 0.13
CA LEU A 72 -13.73 -12.16 -0.25
C LEU A 72 -12.92 -11.71 0.97
N ASP A 73 -13.53 -11.02 1.93
CA ASP A 73 -12.87 -10.53 3.15
C ASP A 73 -12.29 -11.66 4.01
N ALA A 74 -12.98 -12.81 4.08
CA ALA A 74 -12.48 -13.97 4.79
C ALA A 74 -11.25 -14.57 4.09
N CYS A 75 -11.27 -14.58 2.75
CA CYS A 75 -10.13 -15.03 1.95
C CYS A 75 -8.94 -14.08 2.09
N GLU A 76 -9.18 -12.76 2.13
CA GLU A 76 -8.15 -11.75 2.36
C GLU A 76 -7.50 -11.92 3.74
N ALA A 77 -8.31 -12.13 4.79
CA ALA A 77 -7.79 -12.38 6.13
C ALA A 77 -6.92 -13.65 6.19
N ASP A 78 -7.33 -14.74 5.54
CA ASP A 78 -6.55 -15.98 5.46
C ASP A 78 -5.20 -15.74 4.75
N LEU A 79 -5.18 -14.95 3.68
CA LEU A 79 -3.96 -14.61 2.93
C LEU A 79 -3.08 -13.59 3.64
N ALA A 80 -3.64 -12.70 4.46
CA ALA A 80 -2.89 -11.74 5.27
C ALA A 80 -2.06 -12.44 6.36
N LEU A 81 -2.51 -13.60 6.84
CA LEU A 81 -1.77 -14.45 7.76
C LEU A 81 -0.69 -15.30 7.07
N ALA A 82 -0.82 -15.53 5.76
CA ALA A 82 0.12 -16.32 4.99
C ALA A 82 1.36 -15.48 4.61
N PRO A 83 2.59 -16.01 4.75
CA PRO A 83 3.79 -15.32 4.30
C PRO A 83 3.87 -15.39 2.76
N LEU A 84 3.48 -14.29 2.10
CA LEU A 84 3.55 -14.15 0.65
C LEU A 84 4.76 -13.31 0.22
N PRO A 85 5.51 -13.72 -0.81
CA PRO A 85 6.69 -12.99 -1.26
C PRO A 85 6.29 -11.60 -1.78
N GLY A 86 7.00 -10.57 -1.34
CA GLY A 86 6.79 -9.19 -1.79
C GLY A 86 5.51 -8.53 -1.27
N LEU A 87 4.64 -9.27 -0.58
CA LEU A 87 3.46 -8.75 0.10
C LEU A 87 3.79 -8.71 1.60
N ALA A 88 4.14 -7.53 2.12
CA ALA A 88 4.64 -7.33 3.48
C ALA A 88 3.52 -7.48 4.55
N GLY A 89 2.80 -8.60 4.54
CA GLY A 89 1.59 -8.82 5.34
C GLY A 89 0.38 -8.00 4.90
N MET A 90 0.52 -7.23 3.81
CA MET A 90 -0.56 -6.47 3.20
C MET A 90 -0.89 -7.12 1.87
N VAL A 91 -2.01 -7.84 1.85
CA VAL A 91 -2.62 -8.33 0.62
C VAL A 91 -3.98 -7.64 0.50
N SER A 92 -4.19 -6.88 -0.56
CA SER A 92 -5.50 -6.29 -0.83
C SER A 92 -6.14 -7.04 -1.98
N LEU A 93 -7.28 -7.69 -1.73
CA LEU A 93 -8.09 -8.29 -2.77
C LEU A 93 -9.14 -7.28 -3.26
N SER A 94 -9.45 -7.35 -4.55
CA SER A 94 -10.56 -6.59 -5.14
C SER A 94 -11.26 -7.49 -6.12
N GLU A 95 -12.56 -7.68 -5.93
CA GLU A 95 -13.42 -8.43 -6.84
C GLU A 95 -14.00 -7.48 -7.90
N ASP A 96 -14.02 -7.95 -9.14
CA ASP A 96 -14.83 -7.42 -10.23
C ASP A 96 -15.85 -8.49 -10.60
N ALA A 97 -17.10 -8.23 -10.24
CA ALA A 97 -18.20 -9.16 -10.45
C ALA A 97 -18.66 -9.24 -11.92
N GLU A 98 -18.40 -8.20 -12.73
CA GLU A 98 -18.80 -8.18 -14.14
C GLU A 98 -17.95 -9.15 -14.94
N THR A 99 -16.63 -9.09 -14.73
CA THR A 99 -15.67 -9.98 -15.41
C THR A 99 -15.40 -11.27 -14.64
N ARG A 100 -16.01 -11.44 -13.47
CA ARG A 100 -15.73 -12.53 -12.51
C ARG A 100 -14.25 -12.68 -12.21
N SER A 101 -13.58 -11.56 -11.97
CA SER A 101 -12.14 -11.53 -11.70
C SER A 101 -11.82 -11.05 -10.29
N VAL A 102 -10.69 -11.50 -9.76
CA VAL A 102 -10.14 -11.07 -8.47
C VAL A 102 -8.73 -10.58 -8.66
N SER A 103 -8.45 -9.36 -8.18
CA SER A 103 -7.16 -8.70 -8.31
C SER A 103 -6.47 -8.57 -6.96
N ALA A 104 -5.20 -8.97 -6.88
CA ALA A 104 -4.37 -8.88 -5.68
C ALA A 104 -3.06 -8.13 -5.97
N GLY A 105 -2.49 -7.48 -4.96
CA GLY A 105 -1.18 -6.84 -5.08
C GLY A 105 -0.95 -5.72 -4.08
N LEU A 106 0.08 -4.92 -4.35
CA LEU A 106 0.40 -3.72 -3.58
C LEU A 106 0.29 -2.48 -4.44
N PRO A 107 -0.21 -1.36 -3.88
CA PRO A 107 -0.12 -0.08 -4.56
C PRO A 107 1.36 0.22 -4.86
N LEU A 108 1.65 0.65 -6.09
CA LEU A 108 2.98 1.01 -6.64
C LEU A 108 3.91 -0.13 -7.06
N LEU A 109 3.87 -1.30 -6.43
CA LEU A 109 4.83 -2.39 -6.74
C LEU A 109 4.31 -3.32 -7.85
N GLY A 110 3.02 -3.64 -7.84
CA GLY A 110 2.43 -4.48 -8.86
C GLY A 110 1.10 -5.07 -8.44
N ARG A 111 0.23 -5.28 -9.44
CA ARG A 111 -1.07 -5.93 -9.28
C ARG A 111 -1.18 -7.07 -10.28
N GLN A 112 -1.87 -8.13 -9.89
CA GLN A 112 -2.16 -9.28 -10.72
C GLN A 112 -3.62 -9.68 -10.52
N SER A 113 -4.23 -10.25 -11.55
CA SER A 113 -5.64 -10.63 -11.57
C SER A 113 -5.82 -12.09 -12.00
N ALA A 114 -6.88 -12.69 -11.50
CA ALA A 114 -7.31 -14.02 -11.88
C ALA A 114 -8.79 -13.97 -12.26
N ARG A 115 -9.16 -14.55 -13.39
CA ARG A 115 -10.53 -14.63 -13.90
C ARG A 115 -11.09 -16.03 -13.72
N PHE A 116 -12.34 -16.11 -13.26
CA PHE A 116 -13.07 -17.35 -13.15
C PHE A 116 -13.87 -17.65 -14.43
N THR A 117 -13.63 -18.81 -15.03
CA THR A 117 -14.47 -19.40 -16.08
C THR A 117 -15.04 -20.74 -15.63
N PRO A 118 -16.29 -21.10 -15.97
CA PRO A 118 -16.86 -22.40 -15.60
C PRO A 118 -16.08 -23.59 -16.18
N GLU A 119 -15.49 -23.41 -17.36
CA GLU A 119 -14.80 -24.48 -18.09
C GLU A 119 -13.39 -24.75 -17.55
N GLU A 120 -12.65 -23.70 -17.16
CA GLU A 120 -11.21 -23.79 -16.82
C GLU A 120 -10.93 -23.44 -15.35
N GLY A 121 -11.94 -22.98 -14.61
CA GLY A 121 -11.81 -22.50 -13.24
C GLY A 121 -11.14 -21.12 -13.14
N CYS A 122 -10.40 -20.90 -12.06
CA CYS A 122 -9.68 -19.65 -11.84
C CYS A 122 -8.33 -19.64 -12.56
N GLN A 123 -8.26 -18.87 -13.64
CA GLN A 123 -7.06 -18.68 -14.45
C GLN A 123 -6.41 -17.33 -14.16
N LEU A 124 -5.09 -17.29 -14.18
CA LEU A 124 -4.34 -16.04 -14.04
C LEU A 124 -4.34 -15.28 -15.37
N ASP A 125 -4.51 -13.97 -15.30
CA ASP A 125 -4.23 -13.13 -16.45
C ASP A 125 -2.72 -13.13 -16.76
N ALA A 126 -2.41 -12.90 -18.03
CA ALA A 126 -1.04 -12.88 -18.49
C ALA A 126 -0.23 -11.80 -17.76
N TRP A 127 1.05 -12.09 -17.59
CA TRP A 127 1.98 -11.17 -16.98
C TRP A 127 2.36 -10.07 -17.97
N ASP A 128 1.85 -8.84 -17.77
CA ASP A 128 2.31 -7.67 -18.53
C ASP A 128 3.82 -7.44 -18.33
N GLU A 129 4.59 -7.43 -19.43
CA GLU A 129 6.06 -7.36 -19.41
C GLU A 129 6.60 -5.98 -18.97
#